data_AF-A0A0E3UH50-F1
#
_entry.id   AF-A0A0E3UH50-F1
#
_cell.length_a   1.000
_cell.length_b   1.000
_cell.length_c   1.000
_cell.angle_alpha   90.00
_cell.angle_beta   90.00
_cell.angle_gamma   90.00
#
_symmetry.space_group_name_H-M   'P 1'
#
loop_
_entity.id
_entity.type
_entity.pdbx_description
1 polymer ?
#
loop_
_entity_poly.entity_id
_entity_poly.type
_entity_poly.pdbx_seq_one_letter_code
_entity_poly.pdbx_strand_id
1 'polypeptide(L)'
;MTASLIRILRIPYILMTTKMLSQGVPQRIIRDNQAFQLVAFIEGAAANTQFINNLQVLGQQRRMLLEVRQKLSSLTKSATAEERAALQSQLNQIDARVTLNMQFMTKNYGYSVQHNYLLSPVNSALLKKAVDESGKPIDNEAQATLVAEFQTAESYDQLQALRQRAGQLGGDESKKAEFEIVKKELKDTYAFEVGCHYVLQVRKGALYATVA
;
A
#
# COMPACT_ATOMS: atom_id res chain seq x y z
N MET A 1 -3.19 -11.86 38.44
CA MET A 1 -4.35 -12.18 37.58
C MET A 1 -4.85 -10.90 36.95
N THR A 2 -4.56 -10.67 35.67
CA THR A 2 -5.12 -9.54 34.91
C THR A 2 -5.40 -10.02 33.49
N ALA A 3 -6.67 -10.30 33.23
CA ALA A 3 -7.18 -10.69 31.93
C ALA A 3 -7.18 -9.47 31.00
N SER A 4 -6.38 -9.51 29.92
CA SER A 4 -6.50 -8.57 28.81
C SER A 4 -7.61 -9.06 27.87
N LEU A 5 -8.74 -8.36 27.93
CA LEU A 5 -9.85 -8.51 26.99
C LEU A 5 -9.47 -7.88 25.64
N ILE A 6 -9.38 -8.72 24.61
CA ILE A 6 -9.33 -8.33 23.20
C ILE A 6 -10.66 -7.64 22.88
N ARG A 7 -10.63 -6.32 22.70
CA ARG A 7 -11.78 -5.55 22.19
C ARG A 7 -11.92 -5.81 20.70
N ILE A 8 -13.00 -6.47 20.34
CA ILE A 8 -13.57 -6.55 19.00
C ILE A 8 -13.77 -5.11 18.49
N LEU A 9 -12.95 -4.68 17.52
CA LEU A 9 -13.11 -3.39 16.86
C LEU A 9 -14.39 -3.43 16.02
N ARG A 10 -15.42 -2.75 16.52
CA ARG A 10 -16.62 -2.38 15.76
C ARG A 10 -16.19 -1.59 14.52
N ILE A 11 -16.62 -2.08 13.36
CA ILE A 11 -16.58 -1.36 12.08
C ILE A 11 -17.45 -0.09 12.23
N PRO A 12 -16.92 1.14 12.15
CA PRO A 12 -17.77 2.31 12.16
C PRO A 12 -18.38 2.50 10.77
N TYR A 13 -19.71 2.66 10.76
CA TYR A 13 -20.51 3.09 9.61
C TYR A 13 -19.88 4.29 8.90
N ILE A 14 -19.78 4.21 7.57
CA ILE A 14 -19.40 5.32 6.71
C ILE A 14 -20.61 6.25 6.58
N LEU A 15 -20.60 7.42 7.22
CA LEU A 15 -21.55 8.49 6.92
C LEU A 15 -21.10 9.19 5.62
N MET A 16 -21.64 8.74 4.49
CA MET A 16 -21.45 9.39 3.18
C MET A 16 -22.30 10.66 3.09
N THR A 17 -21.68 11.82 3.27
CA THR A 17 -22.22 13.10 2.78
C THR A 17 -21.11 13.83 2.05
N THR A 18 -20.99 13.66 0.73
CA THR A 18 -20.18 14.55 -0.13
C THR A 18 -20.46 14.30 -1.60
N LYS A 19 -20.52 15.39 -2.38
CA LYS A 19 -20.62 15.39 -3.86
C LYS A 19 -19.71 14.31 -4.45
N MET A 20 -20.28 13.39 -5.23
CA MET A 20 -19.51 12.41 -6.00
C MET A 20 -18.88 13.10 -7.21
N LEU A 21 -17.62 12.79 -7.53
CA LEU A 21 -17.13 13.01 -8.90
C LEU A 21 -17.76 11.96 -9.83
N SER A 22 -17.70 12.22 -11.13
CA SER A 22 -18.35 11.49 -12.25
C SER A 22 -18.04 9.98 -12.38
N GLN A 23 -17.38 9.36 -11.40
CA GLN A 23 -17.05 7.93 -11.39
C GLN A 23 -17.40 7.20 -10.08
N GLY A 24 -18.28 7.74 -9.24
CA GLY A 24 -18.74 7.06 -8.01
C GLY A 24 -17.71 7.01 -6.88
N VAL A 25 -16.68 7.86 -6.94
CA VAL A 25 -15.63 7.97 -5.92
C VAL A 25 -15.96 9.12 -4.96
N PRO A 26 -16.02 8.88 -3.64
CA PRO A 26 -16.31 9.94 -2.68
C PRO A 26 -15.21 10.99 -2.67
N GLN A 27 -15.59 12.27 -2.56
CA GLN A 27 -14.61 13.36 -2.42
C GLN A 27 -13.92 13.36 -1.07
N ARG A 28 -14.62 12.88 -0.03
CA ARG A 28 -14.10 12.84 1.33
C ARG A 28 -14.46 11.51 1.96
N ILE A 29 -13.53 10.95 2.71
CA ILE A 29 -13.73 9.73 3.48
C ILE A 29 -13.26 9.95 4.92
N ILE A 30 -13.81 9.17 5.83
CA ILE A 30 -13.36 9.12 7.22
C ILE A 30 -12.84 7.71 7.47
N ARG A 31 -11.58 7.61 7.90
CA ARG A 31 -10.96 6.34 8.28
C ARG A 31 -10.20 6.55 9.58
N ASP A 32 -10.38 5.65 10.54
CA ASP A 32 -9.72 5.71 11.84
C ASP A 32 -9.88 7.07 12.55
N ASN A 33 -11.10 7.63 12.48
CA ASN A 33 -11.44 8.94 13.03
C ASN A 33 -10.67 10.13 12.42
N GLN A 34 -10.00 9.93 11.29
CA GLN A 34 -9.30 10.94 10.52
C GLN A 34 -10.01 11.19 9.19
N ALA A 35 -10.16 12.46 8.82
CA ALA A 35 -10.76 12.87 7.55
C ALA A 35 -9.71 12.95 6.45
N PHE A 36 -10.03 12.38 5.28
CA PHE A 36 -9.20 12.46 4.10
C PHE A 36 -9.99 13.02 2.92
N GLN A 37 -9.34 13.86 2.11
CA GLN A 37 -9.88 14.48 0.91
C GLN A 37 -9.23 13.86 -0.33
N LEU A 38 -10.01 13.59 -1.37
CA LEU A 38 -9.51 13.09 -2.64
C LEU A 38 -8.61 14.16 -3.29
N VAL A 39 -7.40 13.76 -3.65
CA VAL A 39 -6.40 14.64 -4.27
C VAL A 39 -5.97 14.18 -5.66
N ALA A 40 -6.08 12.88 -5.95
CA ALA A 40 -5.81 12.35 -7.28
C ALA A 40 -6.62 11.09 -7.57
N PHE A 41 -6.90 10.90 -8.86
CA PHE A 41 -7.46 9.68 -9.39
C PHE A 41 -6.48 9.08 -10.39
N ILE A 42 -6.07 7.83 -10.15
CA ILE A 42 -5.02 7.15 -10.91
C ILE A 42 -5.65 6.03 -11.71
N GLU A 43 -5.79 6.24 -13.01
CA GLU A 43 -6.36 5.27 -13.94
C GLU A 43 -5.27 4.43 -14.61
N GLY A 44 -5.53 3.12 -14.69
CA GLY A 44 -4.64 2.13 -15.31
C GLY A 44 -3.75 1.41 -14.30
N ALA A 45 -3.58 0.10 -14.54
CA ALA A 45 -2.71 -0.76 -13.73
C ALA A 45 -1.26 -0.25 -13.72
N ALA A 46 -0.71 0.05 -14.90
CA ALA A 46 0.66 0.53 -15.04
C ALA A 46 0.90 1.85 -14.29
N ALA A 47 -0.06 2.78 -14.34
CA ALA A 47 0.04 4.06 -13.64
C ALA A 47 0.02 3.90 -12.11
N ASN A 48 -0.83 3.01 -11.58
CA ASN A 48 -0.85 2.69 -10.16
C ASN A 48 0.45 2.02 -9.70
N THR A 49 0.96 1.05 -10.47
CA THR A 49 2.27 0.43 -10.20
C THR A 49 3.39 1.45 -10.22
N GLN A 50 3.41 2.34 -11.21
CA GLN A 50 4.40 3.42 -11.30
C GLN A 50 4.32 4.38 -10.10
N PHE A 51 3.12 4.76 -9.68
CA PHE A 51 2.90 5.60 -8.50
C PHE A 51 3.48 4.95 -7.23
N ILE A 52 3.18 3.67 -7.00
CA ILE A 52 3.68 2.91 -5.85
C ILE A 52 5.22 2.82 -5.90
N ASN A 53 5.79 2.54 -7.07
CA ASN A 53 7.25 2.49 -7.25
C ASN A 53 7.90 3.84 -6.96
N ASN A 54 7.30 4.94 -7.44
CA ASN A 54 7.79 6.29 -7.16
C ASN A 54 7.76 6.62 -5.66
N LEU A 55 6.72 6.20 -4.92
CA LEU A 55 6.66 6.35 -3.47
C LEU A 55 7.78 5.58 -2.78
N GLN A 56 8.05 4.34 -3.20
CA GLN A 56 9.14 3.52 -2.64
C GLN A 56 10.51 4.15 -2.89
N VAL A 57 10.78 4.59 -4.12
CA VAL A 57 12.03 5.26 -4.49
C VAL A 57 12.20 6.55 -3.69
N LEU A 58 11.16 7.38 -3.60
CA LEU A 58 11.21 8.63 -2.83
C LEU A 58 11.44 8.36 -1.34
N GLY A 59 10.79 7.35 -0.78
CA GLY A 59 11.01 6.91 0.60
C GLY A 59 12.45 6.46 0.85
N GLN A 60 13.02 5.66 -0.05
CA GLN A 60 14.41 5.21 0.04
C GLN A 60 15.38 6.39 -0.05
N GLN A 61 15.19 7.29 -1.01
CA GLN A 61 16.05 8.47 -1.19
C GLN A 61 16.01 9.38 0.04
N ARG A 62 14.84 9.57 0.66
CA ARG A 62 14.71 10.34 1.90
C ARG A 62 15.43 9.68 3.08
N ARG A 63 15.38 8.35 3.21
CA ARG A 63 16.17 7.63 4.23
C ARG A 63 17.66 7.81 4.01
N MET A 64 18.14 7.64 2.78
CA MET A 64 19.54 7.87 2.42
C MET A 64 19.98 9.31 2.72
N LEU A 65 19.11 10.29 2.44
CA LEU A 65 19.38 11.70 2.77
C LEU A 65 19.59 11.89 4.28
N LEU A 66 18.74 11.30 5.12
CA LEU A 66 18.88 11.35 6.57
C LEU A 66 20.15 10.65 7.06
N GLU A 67 20.47 9.48 6.51
CA GLU A 67 21.69 8.74 6.84
C GLU A 67 22.96 9.54 6.52
N VAL A 68 23.02 10.19 5.35
CA VAL A 68 24.17 11.01 4.96
C VAL A 68 24.25 12.27 5.83
N ARG A 69 23.12 12.92 6.16
CA ARG A 69 23.10 14.05 7.12
C ARG A 69 23.63 13.65 8.48
N GLN A 70 23.20 12.49 8.99
CA GLN A 70 23.68 11.95 10.26
C GLN A 70 25.18 11.68 10.22
N LYS A 71 25.67 10.99 9.19
CA LYS A 71 27.12 10.74 8.99
C LYS A 71 27.92 12.03 9.01
N LEU A 72 27.48 13.04 8.24
CA LEU A 72 28.13 14.34 8.15
C LEU A 72 28.15 15.07 9.51
N SER A 73 27.05 15.02 10.26
CA SER A 73 26.96 15.59 11.61
C SER A 73 27.81 14.85 12.65
N SER A 74 28.07 13.56 12.45
CA SER A 74 28.87 12.72 13.35
C SER A 74 30.38 12.75 13.04
N LEU A 75 30.80 13.48 12.00
CA LEU A 75 32.22 13.59 11.67
C LEU A 75 32.97 14.27 12.83
N THR A 76 34.01 13.61 13.30
CA THR A 76 34.92 14.18 14.29
C THR A 76 35.69 15.36 13.70
N LYS A 77 36.31 16.17 14.57
CA LYS A 77 37.20 17.26 14.12
C LYS A 77 38.38 16.76 13.28
N SER A 78 38.80 15.49 13.49
CA SER A 78 39.88 14.83 12.75
C SER A 78 39.50 14.36 11.34
N ALA A 79 38.22 14.37 10.96
CA ALA A 79 37.81 14.03 9.60
C ALA A 79 38.49 14.97 8.58
N THR A 80 38.89 14.42 7.44
CA THR A 80 39.59 15.21 6.42
C THR A 80 38.64 16.17 5.71
N ALA A 81 39.19 17.19 5.07
CA ALA A 81 38.40 18.08 4.22
C ALA A 81 37.77 17.31 3.04
N GLU A 82 38.49 16.31 2.51
CA GLU A 82 38.04 15.44 1.41
C GLU A 82 36.85 14.56 1.82
N GLU A 83 36.90 13.93 3.01
CA GLU A 83 35.78 13.13 3.54
C GLU A 83 34.51 13.98 3.74
N ARG A 84 34.67 15.20 4.29
CA ARG A 84 33.56 16.16 4.42
C ARG A 84 33.00 16.55 3.05
N ALA A 85 33.87 16.89 2.10
CA ALA A 85 33.46 17.30 0.75
C ALA A 85 32.75 16.17 -0.01
N ALA A 86 33.23 14.92 0.12
CA ALA A 86 32.61 13.76 -0.50
C ALA A 86 31.20 13.51 0.04
N LEU A 87 31.01 13.52 1.36
CA LEU A 87 29.69 13.37 1.99
C LEU A 87 28.76 14.53 1.65
N GLN A 88 29.26 15.77 1.59
CA GLN A 88 28.47 16.93 1.20
C GLN A 88 28.03 16.84 -0.27
N SER A 89 28.91 16.38 -1.17
CA SER A 89 28.58 16.16 -2.58
C SER A 89 27.50 15.09 -2.73
N GLN A 90 27.64 13.96 -2.02
CA GLN A 90 26.62 12.91 -1.99
C GLN A 90 25.28 13.43 -1.46
N LEU A 91 25.31 14.24 -0.40
CA LEU A 91 24.12 14.87 0.17
C LEU A 91 23.40 15.72 -0.87
N ASN A 92 24.13 16.61 -1.55
CA ASN A 92 23.58 17.52 -2.55
C ASN A 92 22.96 16.75 -3.73
N GLN A 93 23.59 15.66 -4.18
CA GLN A 93 23.06 14.82 -5.25
C GLN A 93 21.75 14.12 -4.86
N ILE A 94 21.69 13.57 -3.64
CA ILE A 94 20.46 12.93 -3.14
C ILE A 94 19.35 13.98 -2.97
N ASP A 95 19.67 15.14 -2.41
CA ASP A 95 18.73 16.23 -2.17
C ASP A 95 18.11 16.77 -3.47
N ALA A 96 18.93 16.95 -4.51
CA ALA A 96 18.47 17.33 -5.84
C ALA A 96 17.51 16.29 -6.44
N ARG A 97 17.83 14.98 -6.31
CA ARG A 97 16.97 13.90 -6.79
C ARG A 97 15.64 13.82 -6.02
N VAL A 98 15.69 13.95 -4.70
CA VAL A 98 14.48 14.00 -3.85
C VAL A 98 13.61 15.17 -4.27
N THR A 99 14.20 16.35 -4.53
CA THR A 99 13.47 17.54 -4.95
C THR A 99 12.78 17.34 -6.29
N LEU A 100 13.48 16.83 -7.30
CA LEU A 100 12.91 16.55 -8.63
C LEU A 100 11.78 15.52 -8.54
N ASN A 101 11.99 14.44 -7.81
CA ASN A 101 10.98 13.39 -7.64
C ASN A 101 9.77 13.90 -6.85
N MET A 102 9.98 14.75 -5.84
CA MET A 102 8.88 15.38 -5.11
C MET A 102 8.07 16.29 -6.03
N GLN A 103 8.72 17.14 -6.84
CA GLN A 103 8.06 18.01 -7.81
C GLN A 103 7.22 17.20 -8.82
N PHE A 104 7.77 16.09 -9.32
CA PHE A 104 7.04 15.17 -10.17
C PHE A 104 5.80 14.60 -9.45
N MET A 105 5.96 14.15 -8.20
CA MET A 105 4.86 13.56 -7.42
C MET A 105 3.78 14.58 -7.06
N THR A 106 4.17 15.82 -6.72
CA THR A 106 3.23 16.93 -6.50
C THR A 106 2.47 17.27 -7.78
N LYS A 107 3.18 17.41 -8.91
CA LYS A 107 2.56 17.80 -10.19
C LYS A 107 1.57 16.76 -10.71
N ASN A 108 1.91 15.46 -10.60
CA ASN A 108 1.11 14.40 -11.21
C ASN A 108 0.08 13.79 -10.26
N TYR A 109 0.27 13.89 -8.94
CA TYR A 109 -0.57 13.19 -7.96
C TYR A 109 -1.00 14.05 -6.76
N GLY A 110 -0.63 15.34 -6.72
CA GLY A 110 -0.91 16.19 -5.55
C GLY A 110 -0.21 15.69 -4.28
N TYR A 111 0.86 14.90 -4.43
CA TYR A 111 1.58 14.33 -3.31
C TYR A 111 2.53 15.35 -2.65
N SER A 112 2.58 15.32 -1.34
CA SER A 112 3.35 16.19 -0.45
C SER A 112 3.76 15.40 0.80
N VAL A 113 4.80 15.83 1.50
CA VAL A 113 5.22 15.17 2.76
C VAL A 113 4.46 15.68 3.99
N GLN A 114 3.60 16.69 3.82
CA GLN A 114 2.88 17.35 4.91
C GLN A 114 1.57 16.65 5.29
N HIS A 115 1.11 15.72 4.45
CA HIS A 115 -0.15 15.00 4.65
C HIS A 115 0.12 13.50 4.79
N ASN A 116 -0.76 12.80 5.49
CA ASN A 116 -0.82 11.34 5.36
C ASN A 116 -1.71 11.00 4.17
N TYR A 117 -1.36 9.92 3.48
CA TYR A 117 -2.05 9.51 2.27
C TYR A 117 -2.68 8.15 2.43
N LEU A 118 -3.86 7.98 1.83
CA LEU A 118 -4.53 6.70 1.68
C LEU A 118 -4.78 6.44 0.19
N LEU A 119 -4.24 5.33 -0.32
CA LEU A 119 -4.59 4.83 -1.65
C LEU A 119 -5.73 3.80 -1.50
N SER A 120 -6.90 4.12 -2.02
CA SER A 120 -8.06 3.23 -2.04
C SER A 120 -8.22 2.59 -3.42
N PRO A 121 -8.22 1.25 -3.53
CA PRO A 121 -8.45 0.58 -4.80
C PRO A 121 -9.94 0.64 -5.16
N VAL A 122 -10.30 1.53 -6.09
CA VAL A 122 -11.69 1.67 -6.56
C VAL A 122 -12.04 0.52 -7.48
N ASN A 123 -11.15 0.19 -8.42
CA ASN A 123 -11.26 -1.00 -9.25
C ASN A 123 -9.94 -1.77 -9.19
N SER A 124 -10.01 -3.07 -8.93
CA SER A 124 -8.82 -3.92 -8.87
C SER A 124 -9.11 -5.34 -9.34
N ALA A 125 -8.05 -6.06 -9.69
CA ALA A 125 -8.10 -7.45 -10.08
C ALA A 125 -7.13 -8.26 -9.21
N LEU A 126 -7.59 -9.40 -8.70
CA LEU A 126 -6.70 -10.39 -8.11
C LEU A 126 -6.19 -11.31 -9.21
N LEU A 127 -4.87 -11.41 -9.33
CA LEU A 127 -4.22 -12.33 -10.26
C LEU A 127 -3.48 -13.39 -9.46
N LYS A 128 -3.64 -14.68 -9.84
CA LYS A 128 -2.83 -15.78 -9.33
C LYS A 128 -1.52 -15.80 -10.09
N LYS A 129 -0.40 -15.69 -9.39
CA LYS A 129 0.94 -15.73 -10.01
C LYS A 129 1.21 -17.15 -10.52
N ALA A 130 1.79 -17.25 -11.71
CA ALA A 130 2.40 -18.48 -12.17
C ALA A 130 3.54 -18.88 -11.23
N VAL A 131 3.81 -20.17 -11.13
CA VAL A 131 4.92 -20.72 -10.35
C VAL A 131 5.89 -21.48 -11.24
N ASP A 132 7.16 -21.47 -10.87
CA ASP A 132 8.18 -22.30 -11.52
C ASP A 132 8.06 -23.78 -11.11
N GLU A 133 8.93 -24.62 -11.67
CA GLU A 133 9.00 -26.06 -11.36
C GLU A 133 9.27 -26.34 -9.86
N SER A 134 9.83 -25.37 -9.13
CA SER A 134 10.08 -25.45 -7.68
C SER A 134 8.92 -24.90 -6.84
N GLY A 135 7.82 -24.48 -7.46
CA GLY A 135 6.66 -23.90 -6.78
C GLY A 135 6.85 -22.44 -6.33
N LYS A 136 7.92 -21.76 -6.76
CA LYS A 136 8.14 -20.34 -6.43
C LYS A 136 7.40 -19.43 -7.41
N PRO A 137 6.85 -18.30 -6.95
CA PRO A 137 6.12 -17.39 -7.83
C PRO A 137 7.06 -16.73 -8.85
N ILE A 138 6.65 -16.76 -10.11
CA ILE A 138 7.33 -16.07 -11.20
C ILE A 138 6.96 -14.58 -11.14
N ASP A 139 7.97 -13.70 -11.19
CA ASP A 139 7.78 -12.24 -11.28
C ASP A 139 7.50 -11.80 -12.72
N ASN A 140 6.44 -12.36 -13.30
CA ASN A 140 5.92 -11.96 -14.59
C ASN A 140 4.38 -11.92 -14.54
N GLU A 141 3.82 -10.73 -14.39
CA GLU A 141 2.37 -10.53 -14.35
C GLU A 141 1.65 -10.96 -15.65
N ALA A 142 2.35 -11.01 -16.79
CA ALA A 142 1.75 -11.47 -18.05
C ALA A 142 1.42 -12.97 -18.04
N GLN A 143 2.04 -13.74 -17.14
CA GLN A 143 1.75 -15.15 -16.92
C GLN A 143 0.76 -15.37 -15.76
N ALA A 144 0.32 -14.30 -15.09
CA ALA A 144 -0.63 -14.41 -14.01
C ALA A 144 -2.06 -14.57 -14.55
N THR A 145 -2.85 -15.40 -13.89
CA THR A 145 -4.24 -15.68 -14.30
C THR A 145 -5.20 -14.84 -13.48
N LEU A 146 -6.20 -14.24 -14.13
CA LEU A 146 -7.28 -13.52 -13.45
C LEU A 146 -8.09 -14.47 -12.57
N VAL A 147 -8.27 -14.10 -11.30
CA VAL A 147 -9.00 -14.89 -10.29
C VAL A 147 -10.31 -14.20 -9.92
N ALA A 148 -10.24 -12.90 -9.62
CA ALA A 148 -11.39 -12.11 -9.24
C ALA A 148 -11.21 -10.65 -9.66
N GLU A 149 -12.33 -9.97 -9.91
CA GLU A 149 -12.37 -8.53 -10.12
C GLU A 149 -13.21 -7.86 -9.03
N PHE A 150 -12.72 -6.71 -8.56
CA PHE A 150 -13.36 -5.89 -7.53
C PHE A 150 -13.74 -4.57 -8.16
N GLN A 151 -15.04 -4.31 -8.22
CA GLN A 151 -15.59 -3.06 -8.77
C GLN A 151 -15.68 -1.95 -7.71
N THR A 152 -15.49 -2.30 -6.43
CA THR A 152 -15.51 -1.36 -5.31
C THR A 152 -14.41 -1.69 -4.30
N ALA A 153 -13.96 -0.69 -3.54
CA ALA A 153 -13.03 -0.89 -2.44
C ALA A 153 -13.60 -1.85 -1.37
N GLU A 154 -14.90 -1.76 -1.09
CA GLU A 154 -15.58 -2.61 -0.10
C GLU A 154 -15.50 -4.10 -0.47
N SER A 155 -15.67 -4.45 -1.74
CA SER A 155 -15.56 -5.85 -2.19
C SER A 155 -14.16 -6.41 -1.99
N TYR A 156 -13.13 -5.60 -2.18
CA TYR A 156 -11.75 -5.99 -1.90
C TYR A 156 -11.48 -6.08 -0.39
N ASP A 157 -12.01 -5.16 0.42
CA ASP A 157 -11.86 -5.18 1.87
C ASP A 157 -12.51 -6.43 2.49
N GLN A 158 -13.65 -6.90 1.95
CA GLN A 158 -14.28 -8.16 2.35
C GLN A 158 -13.37 -9.37 2.11
N LEU A 159 -12.74 -9.45 0.93
CA LEU A 159 -11.73 -10.47 0.66
C LEU A 159 -10.58 -10.39 1.67
N GLN A 160 -10.06 -9.20 1.97
CA GLN A 160 -8.96 -9.04 2.92
C GLN A 160 -9.34 -9.49 4.33
N ALA A 161 -10.56 -9.17 4.78
CA ALA A 161 -11.05 -9.64 6.07
C ALA A 161 -11.10 -11.17 6.16
N LEU A 162 -11.59 -11.84 5.11
CA LEU A 162 -11.60 -13.30 5.05
C LEU A 162 -10.19 -13.90 4.98
N ARG A 163 -9.27 -13.29 4.22
CA ARG A 163 -7.86 -13.71 4.18
C ARG A 163 -7.17 -13.58 5.53
N GLN A 164 -7.40 -12.47 6.23
CA GLN A 164 -6.86 -12.25 7.56
C GLN A 164 -7.43 -13.27 8.56
N ARG A 165 -8.74 -13.52 8.51
CA ARG A 165 -9.38 -14.56 9.33
C ARG A 165 -8.79 -15.93 9.04
N ALA A 166 -8.62 -16.31 7.77
CA ALA A 166 -7.97 -17.56 7.40
C ALA A 166 -6.53 -17.66 7.95
N GLY A 167 -5.77 -16.57 7.90
CA GLY A 167 -4.41 -16.52 8.47
C GLY A 167 -4.36 -16.62 10.00
N GLN A 168 -5.39 -16.14 10.71
CA GLN A 168 -5.49 -16.28 12.17
C GLN A 168 -5.92 -17.68 12.61
N LEU A 169 -6.70 -18.38 11.78
CA LEU A 169 -7.16 -19.74 12.05
C LEU A 169 -6.15 -20.80 11.59
N GLY A 170 -5.40 -20.50 10.52
CA GLY A 170 -4.40 -21.41 9.95
C GLY A 170 -3.26 -21.69 10.91
N GLY A 171 -3.16 -22.93 11.38
CA GLY A 171 -2.13 -23.39 12.33
C GLY A 171 -2.67 -23.77 13.71
N ASP A 172 -3.95 -23.48 14.00
CA ASP A 172 -4.62 -23.89 15.23
C ASP A 172 -5.49 -25.14 14.98
N GLU A 173 -5.05 -26.31 15.44
CA GLU A 173 -5.79 -27.58 15.25
C GLU A 173 -7.20 -27.53 15.84
N SER A 174 -7.40 -26.76 16.91
CA SER A 174 -8.72 -26.63 17.57
C SER A 174 -9.73 -25.89 16.69
N LYS A 175 -9.27 -25.10 15.71
CA LYS A 175 -10.11 -24.29 14.81
C LYS A 175 -10.14 -24.80 13.38
N LYS A 176 -9.70 -26.04 13.15
CA LYS A 176 -9.62 -26.65 11.81
C LYS A 176 -10.96 -26.62 11.06
N ALA A 177 -12.07 -26.87 11.75
CA ALA A 177 -13.40 -26.81 11.13
C ALA A 177 -13.76 -25.40 10.66
N GLU A 178 -13.49 -24.38 11.47
CA GLU A 178 -13.70 -22.97 11.10
C GLU A 178 -12.79 -22.55 9.94
N PHE A 179 -11.53 -23.00 9.94
CA PHE A 179 -10.59 -22.74 8.86
C PHE A 179 -11.09 -23.30 7.52
N GLU A 180 -11.61 -24.53 7.49
CA GLU A 180 -12.15 -25.12 6.27
C GLU A 180 -13.41 -24.39 5.77
N ILE A 181 -14.24 -23.87 6.68
CA ILE A 181 -15.40 -23.01 6.31
C ILE A 181 -14.92 -21.74 5.62
N VAL A 182 -13.97 -21.02 6.22
CA VAL A 182 -13.45 -19.76 5.65
C VAL A 182 -12.71 -20.02 4.33
N LYS A 183 -11.96 -21.11 4.23
CA LYS A 183 -11.29 -21.52 3.00
C LYS A 183 -12.29 -21.83 1.88
N LYS A 184 -13.40 -22.49 2.20
CA LYS A 184 -14.48 -22.73 1.25
C LYS A 184 -15.14 -21.42 0.81
N GLU A 185 -15.44 -20.51 1.74
CA GLU A 185 -16.02 -19.20 1.43
C GLU A 185 -15.12 -18.37 0.50
N LEU A 186 -13.81 -18.36 0.77
CA LEU A 186 -12.81 -17.72 -0.09
C LEU A 186 -12.80 -18.29 -1.51
N LYS A 187 -12.89 -19.62 -1.63
CA LYS A 187 -12.91 -20.30 -2.93
C LYS A 187 -14.23 -20.06 -3.68
N ASP A 188 -15.36 -20.22 -3.01
CA ASP A 188 -16.68 -20.15 -3.64
C ASP A 188 -17.03 -18.70 -4.05
N THR A 189 -16.61 -17.71 -3.26
CA THR A 189 -16.94 -16.29 -3.51
C THR A 189 -15.94 -15.62 -4.44
N TYR A 190 -14.64 -15.94 -4.32
CA TYR A 190 -13.57 -15.20 -5.00
C TYR A 190 -12.64 -16.07 -5.83
N ALA A 191 -12.91 -17.38 -5.99
CA ALA A 191 -11.97 -18.34 -6.56
C ALA A 191 -10.58 -18.32 -5.87
N PHE A 192 -10.53 -17.87 -4.62
CA PHE A 192 -9.29 -17.70 -3.87
C PHE A 192 -8.90 -19.02 -3.19
N GLU A 193 -7.73 -19.53 -3.55
CA GLU A 193 -7.12 -20.72 -2.95
C GLU A 193 -6.03 -20.33 -1.96
N VAL A 194 -6.21 -20.72 -0.69
CA VAL A 194 -5.19 -20.55 0.36
C VAL A 194 -3.94 -21.36 0.01
N GLY A 195 -2.77 -20.74 0.14
CA GLY A 195 -1.47 -21.36 -0.17
C GLY A 195 -0.93 -21.05 -1.57
N CYS A 196 -1.72 -20.40 -2.43
CA CYS A 196 -1.23 -19.88 -3.70
C CYS A 196 -0.68 -18.45 -3.58
N HIS A 197 0.10 -18.04 -4.57
CA HIS A 197 0.65 -16.68 -4.66
C HIS A 197 -0.26 -15.80 -5.51
N TYR A 198 -0.57 -14.61 -4.98
CA TYR A 198 -1.43 -13.65 -5.67
C TYR A 198 -0.78 -12.27 -5.70
N VAL A 199 -1.12 -11.50 -6.73
CA VAL A 199 -0.84 -10.07 -6.84
C VAL A 199 -2.16 -9.33 -7.01
N LEU A 200 -2.31 -8.21 -6.30
CA LEU A 200 -3.41 -7.28 -6.54
C LEU A 200 -2.97 -6.27 -7.60
N GLN A 201 -3.70 -6.20 -8.69
CA GLN A 201 -3.52 -5.19 -9.71
C GLN A 201 -4.59 -4.10 -9.55
N VAL A 202 -4.19 -2.92 -9.10
CA VAL A 202 -5.11 -1.76 -8.97
C VAL A 202 -5.27 -1.10 -10.32
N ARG A 203 -6.45 -1.23 -10.93
CA ARG A 203 -6.75 -0.63 -12.24
C ARG A 203 -7.29 0.80 -12.11
N LYS A 204 -7.97 1.11 -11.02
CA LYS A 204 -8.36 2.49 -10.66
C LYS A 204 -8.09 2.72 -9.18
N GLY A 205 -7.25 3.71 -8.89
CA GLY A 205 -6.87 4.09 -7.53
C GLY A 205 -7.35 5.49 -7.20
N ALA A 206 -7.96 5.67 -6.04
CA ALA A 206 -8.29 6.97 -5.48
C ALA A 206 -7.28 7.31 -4.38
N LEU A 207 -6.51 8.38 -4.58
CA LEU A 207 -5.54 8.87 -3.62
C LEU A 207 -6.19 9.97 -2.77
N TYR A 208 -6.23 9.76 -1.46
CA TYR A 208 -6.72 10.72 -0.50
C TYR A 208 -5.59 11.25 0.38
N ALA A 209 -5.67 12.52 0.78
CA ALA A 209 -4.74 13.16 1.71
C ALA A 209 -5.49 13.64 2.96
N THR A 210 -4.82 13.63 4.11
CA THR A 210 -5.40 14.15 5.35
C THR A 210 -5.74 15.62 5.23
N VAL A 211 -6.96 15.97 5.65
CA VAL A 211 -7.38 17.37 5.79
C VAL A 211 -6.73 17.91 7.08
N ALA A 212 -5.98 19.00 6.95
CA ALA A 212 -5.40 19.72 8.08
C ALA A 212 -6.49 20.40 8.93
#